data_AF-A0A1H7LD78-F1
#
_entry.id   AF-A0A1H7LD78-F1
#
_cell.length_a   1.000
_cell.length_b   1.000
_cell.length_c   1.000
_cell.angle_alpha   90.00
_cell.angle_beta   90.00
_cell.angle_gamma   90.00
#
_symmetry.space_group_name_H-M   'P 1'
#
loop_
_entity.id
_entity.type
_entity.pdbx_description
1 polymer ?
#
loop_
_entity_poly.entity_id
_entity_poly.type
_entity_poly.pdbx_seq_one_letter_code
_entity_poly.pdbx_strand_id
1 'polypeptide(L)' 'MDKLVAETLALILMFAAFPLTSKGATAGNMVLLSVGLLCVIVGGALPIVTRFMDHSNDKVRDAGVEFDDRAS' A
#
# COMPACT_ATOMS: atom_id res chain seq x y z
N MET A 1 7.94 7.27 -5.34
CA MET A 1 6.81 6.33 -5.46
C MET A 1 5.64 7.01 -4.79
N ASP A 2 4.56 7.25 -5.53
CA ASP A 2 3.42 7.98 -4.97
C ASP A 2 2.78 7.20 -3.82
N LYS A 3 2.35 7.90 -2.78
CA LYS A 3 1.74 7.30 -1.59
C LYS A 3 0.56 6.38 -1.95
N LEU A 4 -0.27 6.81 -2.90
CA LEU A 4 -1.40 6.02 -3.39
C LEU A 4 -0.94 4.70 -4.03
N VAL A 5 0.17 4.71 -4.76
CA VAL A 5 0.75 3.49 -5.36
C VAL A 5 1.26 2.56 -4.25
N ALA A 6 1.93 3.11 -3.24
CA ALA A 6 2.41 2.35 -2.09
C ALA A 6 1.27 1.67 -1.32
N GLU A 7 0.19 2.42 -1.04
CA GLU A 7 -1.00 1.91 -0.36
C GLU A 7 -1.73 0.85 -1.20
N THR A 8 -1.82 1.05 -2.51
CA THR A 8 -2.43 0.08 -3.43
C THR A 8 -1.64 -1.23 -3.46
N LEU A 9 -0.31 -1.15 -3.54
CA LEU A 9 0.56 -2.34 -3.50
C LEU A 9 0.45 -3.07 -2.16
N ALA A 10 0.43 -2.33 -1.04
CA ALA A 10 0.22 -2.90 0.28
C ALA A 10 -1.11 -3.68 0.36
N LEU A 11 -2.20 -3.09 -0.16
CA LEU A 11 -3.51 -3.73 -0.23
C LEU A 11 -3.48 -5.03 -1.05
N ILE A 12 -2.88 -4.99 -2.24
CA ILE A 12 -2.77 -6.17 -3.12
C ILE A 12 -1.97 -7.29 -2.43
N LEU A 13 -0.84 -6.95 -1.79
CA LEU A 13 -0.03 -7.91 -1.05
C LEU A 13 -0.81 -8.55 0.10
N MET A 14 -1.56 -7.76 0.86
CA MET A 14 -2.39 -8.27 1.96
C MET A 14 -3.53 -9.17 1.46
N PHE A 15 -4.15 -8.83 0.33
CA PHE A 15 -5.16 -9.70 -0.31
C PHE A 15 -4.56 -11.01 -0.82
N ALA A 16 -3.35 -10.97 -1.38
CA ALA A 16 -2.67 -12.17 -1.88
C ALA A 16 -2.14 -13.07 -0.74
N ALA A 17 -1.77 -12.49 0.40
CA ALA A 17 -1.19 -13.21 1.52
C ALA A 17 -2.10 -14.33 2.05
N PHE A 18 -3.40 -14.07 2.19
CA PHE A 18 -4.36 -15.03 2.72
C PHE A 18 -4.47 -16.33 1.88
N PRO A 19 -4.83 -16.27 0.58
CA PRO A 19 -4.94 -17.49 -0.24
C PRO A 19 -3.61 -18.22 -0.40
N LEU A 20 -2.48 -17.50 -0.48
CA LEU A 20 -1.13 -18.10 -0.58
C LEU A 20 -0.77 -18.89 0.68
N THR A 21 -0.96 -18.28 1.85
CA THR A 21 -0.68 -18.93 3.14
C THR A 21 -1.61 -20.12 3.37
N SER A 22 -2.90 -19.97 3.05
CA SER A 22 -3.89 -21.05 3.18
C SER A 22 -3.56 -22.25 2.28
N LYS A 23 -3.24 -22.02 1.00
CA LYS A 23 -2.79 -23.09 0.10
C LYS A 23 -1.44 -23.68 0.51
N GLY A 24 -0.50 -22.86 0.99
CA GLY A 24 0.81 -23.34 1.45
C GLY A 24 0.67 -24.27 2.65
N ALA A 25 -0.15 -23.91 3.62
CA ALA A 25 -0.42 -24.70 4.80
C ALA A 25 -1.14 -26.02 4.48
N THR A 26 -2.16 -25.99 3.62
CA THR A 26 -2.92 -27.18 3.25
C THR A 26 -2.14 -28.16 2.36
N ALA A 27 -1.27 -27.65 1.49
CA ALA A 27 -0.44 -28.49 0.61
C ALA A 27 0.88 -28.95 1.27
N GLY A 28 1.17 -28.52 2.50
CA GLY A 28 2.48 -28.75 3.13
C GLY A 28 3.65 -28.10 2.37
N ASN A 29 3.37 -27.09 1.54
CA ASN A 29 4.37 -26.43 0.69
C ASN A 29 4.97 -25.22 1.42
N MET A 30 6.14 -25.42 2.01
CA MET A 30 6.82 -24.40 2.82
C MET A 30 7.29 -23.18 2.00
N VAL A 31 7.53 -23.34 0.70
CA VAL A 31 7.87 -22.23 -0.20
C VAL A 31 6.65 -21.32 -0.37
N LEU A 32 5.48 -21.89 -0.62
CA LEU A 32 4.26 -21.10 -0.80
C LEU A 32 3.83 -20.40 0.51
N LEU A 33 4.06 -21.08 1.64
CA LEU A 33 3.81 -20.56 2.98
C LEU A 33 4.71 -19.37 3.32
N SER A 34 6.01 -19.47 3.00
CA SER A 34 6.97 -18.38 3.20
C SER A 34 6.70 -17.18 2.28
N VAL A 35 6.26 -17.42 1.03
CA VAL A 35 5.82 -16.34 0.13
C VAL A 35 4.58 -15.63 0.69
N GLY A 36 3.59 -16.38 1.18
CA GLY A 36 2.41 -15.80 1.84
C GLY A 36 2.79 -14.95 3.06
N LEU A 37 3.74 -15.43 3.88
CA LEU A 37 4.27 -14.69 5.03
C LEU A 37 4.99 -13.41 4.61
N LEU A 38 5.80 -13.46 3.55
CA LEU A 38 6.47 -12.27 3.01
C LEU A 38 5.45 -11.23 2.53
N CYS A 39 4.36 -11.65 1.89
CA CYS A 39 3.29 -10.73 1.51
C CYS A 39 2.66 -10.01 2.71
N VAL A 40 2.48 -10.69 3.86
CA VAL A 40 2.01 -10.06 5.09
C VAL A 40 3.02 -9.03 5.62
N ILE A 41 4.28 -9.44 5.73
CA ILE A 41 5.34 -8.60 6.31
C ILE A 41 5.53 -7.34 5.45
N VAL A 42 5.69 -7.51 4.13
CA VAL A 42 5.93 -6.40 3.21
C VAL A 42 4.67 -5.53 3.07
N GLY A 43 3.49 -6.15 2.94
CA GLY A 43 2.21 -5.42 2.84
C GLY A 43 1.88 -4.61 4.10
N GLY A 44 2.19 -5.13 5.29
CA GLY A 44 2.01 -4.40 6.55
C GLY A 44 3.08 -3.33 6.80
N ALA A 45 4.32 -3.55 6.36
CA ALA A 45 5.42 -2.61 6.57
C ALA A 45 5.40 -1.43 5.59
N LEU A 46 4.97 -1.64 4.34
CA LEU A 46 4.98 -0.60 3.29
C LEU A 46 4.32 0.71 3.74
N PRO A 47 3.06 0.70 4.24
CA PRO A 47 2.36 1.93 4.63
C PRO A 47 3.05 2.68 5.78
N ILE A 48 3.69 1.93 6.69
CA ILE A 48 4.43 2.48 7.83
C ILE A 48 5.69 3.18 7.33
N VAL A 49 6.47 2.52 6.47
CA VAL A 49 7.69 3.09 5.91
C VAL A 49 7.38 4.31 5.05
N THR A 50 6.33 4.26 4.24
CA THR A 50 5.95 5.39 3.38
C THR A 50 5.46 6.60 4.19
N ARG A 51 4.99 6.40 5.43
CA ARG A 51 4.66 7.52 6.33
C ARG A 51 5.88 8.33 6.75
N PHE A 52 7.07 7.71 6.79
CA PHE A 52 8.32 8.38 7.15
C PHE A 52 9.13 8.85 5.95
N MET A 53 8.68 8.55 4.72
CA MET A 53 9.29 9.10 3.52
C MET A 53 8.97 10.59 3.40
N ASP A 54 9.90 11.38 2.87
CA ASP A 54 9.72 12.82 2.70
C ASP A 54 8.51 13.11 1.80
N HIS A 55 7.53 13.83 2.35
CA HIS A 55 6.30 14.24 1.67
C HIS A 55 6.44 15.65 1.07
N SER A 56 7.65 16.21 0.95
CA SER A 56 7.85 17.57 0.42
C SER A 56 7.38 17.77 -1.03
N ASN A 57 7.16 16.68 -1.79
CA ASN A 57 6.55 16.71 -3.13
C ASN A 57 5.04 16.42 -3.14
N ASP A 58 4.43 16.08 -2.00
CA ASP A 58 2.98 15.89 -1.91
C ASP A 58 2.34 17.29 -2.02
N LYS A 59 1.86 17.61 -3.22
CA LYS A 59 1.17 18.87 -3.47
C LYS A 59 0.00 18.96 -2.49
N VAL A 60 -0.01 20.01 -1.67
CA VAL A 60 -1.23 20.45 -0.99
C VAL A 60 -2.26 20.63 -2.10
N ARG A 61 -3.25 19.73 -2.17
CA ARG A 61 -4.44 20.04 -2.95
C ARG A 61 -5.04 21.24 -2.24
N ASP A 62 -5.06 22.38 -2.91
CA ASP A 62 -5.87 23.55 -2.55
C ASP A 62 -7.36 23.14 -2.62
N ALA A 63 -7.77 22.28 -1.70
CA ALA A 63 -9.17 21.99 -1.46
C ALA A 63 -9.75 23.20 -0.71
N GLY A 64 -10.06 24.27 -1.43
CA GLY A 64 -10.85 25.35 -0.88
C GLY A 64 -10.70 26.75 -1.47
N VAL A 65 -9.75 27.02 -2.38
CA VAL A 65 -9.59 28.39 -2.94
C VAL A 65 -9.32 28.33 -4.43
N GLU A 66 -10.32 27.91 -5.20
CA GLU A 66 -10.44 28.42 -6.56
C GLU A 66 -10.96 29.86 -6.42
N PHE A 67 -10.13 30.86 -6.70
CA PHE A 67 -10.60 32.23 -6.83
C PHE A 67 -11.66 32.25 -7.95
N ASP A 68 -12.89 32.61 -7.60
CA ASP A 68 -13.97 32.76 -8.57
C ASP A 68 -13.68 34.00 -9.43
N ASP A 69 -13.16 33.77 -10.64
CA ASP A 69 -12.88 34.80 -11.64
C ASP A 69 -14.14 35.57 -12.12
N ARG A 70 -15.32 35.28 -11.55
CA ARG A 70 -16.58 35.99 -11.80
C ARG A 70 -16.81 37.21 -10.91
N ALA A 71 -15.97 37.45 -9.90
CA ALA A 71 -16.02 38.66 -9.08
C ALA A 71 -15.14 39.78 -9.68
N SER A 72 -15.48 40.25 -10.88
CA SER A 72 -14.95 41.49 -11.47
C SER A 72 -15.97 42.62 -11.38
#